data_AF-A0AA36I215-F1
#
_entry.id   AF-A0AA36I215-F1
#
_cell.length_a   1.000
_cell.length_b   1.000
_cell.length_c   1.000
_cell.angle_alpha   90.00
_cell.angle_beta   90.00
_cell.angle_gamma   90.00
#
_symmetry.space_group_name_H-M   'P 1'
#
loop_
_entity.id
_entity.type
_entity.pdbx_description
1 polymer ?
#
loop_
_entity_poly.entity_id
_entity_poly.type
_entity_poly.pdbx_seq_one_letter_code
_entity_poly.pdbx_strand_id
1 'polypeptide(L)' 'VRRAPQGVDKADYAGRLKHGALVQELERTKQRLLYSKLAGDGPDGGWVSFVSAKGAVLLRREEESEKSVAKQR' A
#
# COMPACT_ATOMS: atom_id res chain seq x y z
N VAL A 1 -32.06 -3.41 22.21
CA VAL A 1 -30.92 -4.26 21.79
C VAL A 1 -29.74 -3.36 21.43
N ARG A 2 -28.75 -3.20 22.33
CA ARG A 2 -27.52 -2.45 22.06
C ARG A 2 -26.46 -3.44 21.56
N ARG A 3 -26.02 -3.31 20.31
CA ARG A 3 -24.89 -4.11 19.78
C ARG A 3 -23.59 -3.48 20.29
N ALA A 4 -22.84 -4.24 21.09
CA ALA A 4 -21.49 -3.88 21.50
C ALA A 4 -20.57 -3.80 20.27
N PRO A 5 -19.55 -2.93 20.26
CA PRO A 5 -18.54 -2.93 19.22
C PRO A 5 -17.79 -4.26 19.28
N GLN A 6 -17.93 -5.07 18.23
CA GLN A 6 -17.24 -6.34 18.08
C GLN A 6 -15.73 -6.04 18.08
N GLY A 7 -15.01 -6.76 18.94
CA GLY A 7 -13.57 -6.62 19.09
C GLY A 7 -12.90 -6.81 17.75
N VAL A 8 -12.23 -5.76 17.28
CA VAL A 8 -11.14 -5.91 16.32
C VAL A 8 -9.98 -6.48 17.11
N ASP A 9 -9.70 -7.77 16.91
CA ASP A 9 -8.56 -8.41 17.54
C ASP A 9 -7.28 -7.73 17.02
N LYS A 10 -6.20 -7.78 17.81
CA LYS A 10 -4.90 -7.25 17.39
C LYS A 10 -4.38 -7.93 16.10
N ALA A 11 -4.92 -9.11 15.80
CA ALA A 11 -4.71 -9.84 14.54
C ALA A 11 -5.41 -9.19 13.33
N ASP A 12 -6.52 -8.48 13.53
CA ASP A 12 -7.22 -7.71 12.48
C ASP A 12 -6.52 -6.37 12.17
N TYR A 13 -5.61 -5.95 13.03
CA TYR A 13 -4.71 -4.84 12.72
C TYR A 13 -3.64 -5.32 11.73
N ALA A 14 -4.02 -5.30 10.44
CA ALA A 14 -3.13 -5.60 9.32
C ALA A 14 -1.89 -4.67 9.26
N GLY A 15 -1.83 -3.64 10.12
CA GLY A 15 -0.72 -2.71 10.18
C GLY A 15 -0.70 -1.77 8.98
N ARG A 16 0.40 -1.04 8.82
CA ARG A 16 0.62 -0.19 7.64
C ARG A 16 1.73 -0.80 6.80
N LEU A 17 1.54 -0.79 5.49
CA LEU A 17 2.60 -1.09 4.55
C LEU A 17 3.76 -0.11 4.77
N LYS A 18 4.97 -0.63 5.02
CA LYS A 18 6.15 0.20 5.17
C LYS A 18 6.65 0.71 3.82
N HIS A 19 7.38 1.82 3.84
CA HIS A 19 8.07 2.32 2.66
C HIS A 19 9.07 1.29 2.13
N GLY A 20 9.17 1.17 0.80
CA GLY A 20 10.02 0.19 0.13
C GLY A 20 9.42 -1.21 0.03
N ALA A 21 8.20 -1.44 0.52
CA ALA A 21 7.49 -2.69 0.26
C ALA A 21 7.11 -2.79 -1.23
N LEU A 22 7.36 -3.96 -1.81
CA LEU A 22 6.96 -4.30 -3.17
C LEU A 22 5.58 -4.93 -3.12
N VAL A 23 4.66 -4.36 -3.90
CA VAL A 23 3.29 -4.82 -3.98
C VAL A 23 2.86 -4.99 -5.43
N GLN A 24 2.03 -5.99 -5.67
CA GLN A 24 1.37 -6.26 -6.93
C GLN A 24 0.08 -5.45 -7.02
N GLU A 25 -0.12 -4.72 -8.11
CA GLU A 25 -1.38 -4.06 -8.47
C GLU A 25 -2.40 -5.15 -8.84
N LEU A 26 -3.40 -5.37 -7.97
CA LEU A 26 -4.51 -6.30 -8.23
C LEU A 26 -5.68 -5.58 -8.89
N GLU A 27 -6.14 -4.50 -8.28
CA GLU A 27 -7.24 -3.68 -8.81
C GLU A 27 -6.95 -2.20 -8.60
N ARG A 28 -7.13 -1.42 -9.65
CA ARG A 28 -6.88 0.01 -9.64
C ARG A 28 -8.17 0.81 -9.78
N THR A 29 -8.48 1.59 -8.76
CA THR A 29 -9.56 2.60 -8.79
C THR A 29 -8.97 4.00 -8.98
N LYS A 30 -9.81 5.02 -9.18
CA LYS A 30 -9.40 6.42 -9.38
C LYS A 30 -8.54 7.00 -8.25
N GLN A 31 -8.73 6.55 -7.00
CA GLN A 31 -8.03 7.09 -5.82
C GLN A 31 -7.23 6.05 -5.03
N ARG A 32 -7.57 4.77 -5.17
CA ARG A 32 -7.00 3.69 -4.37
C ARG A 32 -6.61 2.51 -5.25
N LEU A 33 -5.61 1.78 -4.80
CA LEU A 33 -5.10 0.55 -5.38
C LEU A 33 -5.33 -0.59 -4.39
N LEU A 34 -6.03 -1.62 -4.82
CA LEU A 34 -5.99 -2.92 -4.18
C LEU A 34 -4.67 -3.58 -4.55
N TYR A 35 -3.92 -3.97 -3.54
CA TYR A 35 -2.62 -4.58 -3.71
C TYR A 35 -2.50 -5.91 -2.98
N SER A 36 -1.59 -6.74 -3.49
CA SER A 36 -1.05 -7.91 -2.79
C SER A 36 0.43 -7.68 -2.53
N LYS A 37 0.92 -7.86 -1.30
CA LYS A 37 2.34 -7.67 -0.98
C LYS A 37 3.15 -8.83 -1.55
N LEU A 38 4.17 -8.48 -2.32
CA LEU A 38 5.14 -9.42 -2.88
C LEU A 38 6.37 -9.53 -1.97
N ALA A 39 6.86 -8.40 -1.47
CA ALA A 39 8.01 -8.35 -0.57
C ALA A 39 7.98 -7.11 0.34
N GLY A 40 8.74 -7.17 1.43
CA GLY A 40 8.83 -6.09 2.41
C GLY A 40 7.93 -6.32 3.63
N ASP A 41 7.64 -5.24 4.34
CA ASP A 41 7.06 -5.29 5.68
C ASP A 41 5.70 -4.57 5.69
N GLY A 42 4.68 -5.24 6.23
CA GLY A 42 3.30 -4.79 6.18
C GLY A 42 2.32 -5.93 5.88
N PRO A 43 1.05 -5.61 5.65
CA PRO A 43 0.02 -6.61 5.40
C PRO A 43 0.18 -7.30 4.05
N ASP A 44 -0.27 -8.54 3.96
CA ASP A 44 -0.21 -9.34 2.73
C ASP A 44 -1.11 -8.80 1.62
N GLY A 45 -2.09 -7.96 1.94
CA GLY A 45 -2.87 -7.25 0.95
C GLY A 45 -3.78 -6.20 1.58
N GLY A 46 -4.30 -5.31 0.74
CA GLY A 46 -5.23 -4.29 1.16
C GLY A 46 -5.37 -3.13 0.19
N TRP A 47 -5.98 -2.04 0.66
CA TRP A 47 -6.17 -0.83 -0.12
C TRP A 47 -5.16 0.24 0.28
N VAL A 48 -4.41 0.74 -0.69
CA VAL A 48 -3.49 1.87 -0.52
C VAL A 48 -3.88 3.02 -1.44
N SER A 49 -3.64 4.26 -1.02
CA SER A 49 -3.90 5.43 -1.88
C SER A 49 -2.71 5.69 -2.79
N PHE A 50 -2.94 6.08 -4.05
CA PHE A 50 -1.85 6.46 -4.95
C PHE A 50 -1.14 7.74 -4.50
N VAL A 51 -1.92 8.65 -3.92
CA VAL A 51 -1.48 9.98 -3.51
C VAL A 51 -1.92 10.21 -2.07
N SER A 52 -1.04 10.79 -1.27
CA SER A 52 -1.35 11.25 0.09
C SER A 52 -2.32 12.42 0.04
N ALA A 53 -3.01 12.69 1.15
CA ALA A 53 -3.88 13.87 1.29
C ALA A 53 -3.15 15.20 1.02
N LYS A 54 -1.81 15.21 1.13
CA LYS A 54 -0.94 16.36 0.83
C LYS A 54 -0.41 16.39 -0.62
N GLY A 55 -0.90 15.52 -1.51
CA GLY A 55 -0.45 15.47 -2.91
C GLY A 55 0.83 14.66 -3.17
N ALA A 56 1.43 14.04 -2.14
CA ALA A 56 2.63 13.23 -2.31
C ALA A 56 2.31 11.86 -2.94
N VAL A 57 3.06 11.47 -3.98
CA VAL A 57 2.93 10.14 -4.60
C VAL A 57 3.43 9.07 -3.63
N LEU A 58 2.58 8.08 -3.31
CA LEU A 58 2.86 7.01 -2.34
C LEU A 58 3.32 5.70 -2.99
N LEU A 59 3.01 5.53 -4.27
CA LEU A 59 3.31 4.31 -5.04
C LEU A 59 3.99 4.72 -6.34
N ARG A 60 5.07 4.01 -6.68
CA ARG A 60 5.70 4.09 -8.00
C ARG A 60 5.71 2.71 -8.61
N ARG A 61 5.56 2.64 -9.94
CA ARG A 61 5.75 1.38 -10.67
C ARG A 61 7.23 1.08 -10.74
N GLU A 62 7.60 -0.16 -10.48
CA GLU A 62 9.00 -0.62 -10.56
C GLU A 62 9.58 -0.46 -11.98
N GLU A 63 8.76 -0.60 -13.03
CA GLU A 63 9.17 -0.37 -14.43
C GLU A 63 9.74 1.05 -14.68
N GLU A 64 9.42 2.02 -13.82
CA GLU A 64 9.88 3.41 -13.91
C GLU A 64 11.08 3.69 -12.97
N SER A 65 11.37 2.77 -12.05
CA SER A 65 12.43 2.84 -11.04
C SER A 65 13.82 2.65 -11.67
N GLU A 66 13.95 1.72 -12.63
CA GLU A 66 15.21 1.47 -13.34
C GLU A 66 15.72 2.69 -14.14
N LYS A 67 14.81 3.54 -14.63
CA LYS A 67 15.19 4.74 -15.40
C LYS A 67 15.59 5.93 -14.53
N SER A 68 15.20 5.94 -13.25
CA SER A 68 15.51 7.05 -12.33
C SER A 68 16.84 6.86 -11.60
N VAL A 69 17.30 5.61 -11.41
CA VAL A 69 18.60 5.32 -10.81
C VAL A 69 19.75 5.45 -11.82
N ALA A 70 19.48 5.23 -13.11
CA ALA A 70 20.50 5.26 -14.17
C ALA A 70 20.93 6.67 -14.63
N LYS A 71 20.38 7.76 -14.06
CA LYS A 71 20.71 9.14 -14.49
C LYS A 71 21.29 10.02 -13.37
N GLN A 72 21.98 9.41 -12.42
CA GLN A 72 22.77 10.13 -11.44
C GLN A 72 24.15 9.49 -11.26
N ARG A 73 24.93 9.40 -12.34
CA ARG A 73 26.40 9.29 -12.30
C ARG A 73 27.00 9.94 -13.55
#